data_AF-A0A2J8AEA5-F1
#
_entry.id   AF-A0A2J8AEA5-F1
#
_cell.length_a   1.000
_cell.length_b   1.000
_cell.length_c   1.000
_cell.angle_alpha   90.00
_cell.angle_beta   90.00
_cell.angle_gamma   90.00
#
_symmetry.space_group_name_H-M   'P 1'
#
loop_
_entity.id
_entity.type
_entity.pdbx_description
1 polymer ?
#
loop_
_entity_poly.entity_id
_entity_poly.type
_entity_poly.pdbx_seq_one_letter_code
_entity_poly.pdbx_strand_id
1 'polypeptide(L)'
;VCDFGLARVLGADATHVSTRPHGTTTHNAPEVWAEGHVSQQSDMWAYGMTLWELATGERPWRGMSAGRIMHAVMLRGLRPTVPDWLPAGYAQLMGRCWAQ
;
A
#
# COMPACT_ATOMS: atom_id res chain seq x y z
N VAL A 1 6.52 -10.57 10.85
CA VAL A 1 5.76 -10.62 9.59
C VAL A 1 5.22 -12.03 9.45
N CYS A 2 3.92 -12.24 9.63
CA CYS A 2 3.28 -13.55 9.50
C CYS A 2 1.82 -13.34 9.05
N ASP A 3 1.53 -13.57 7.77
CA ASP A 3 0.23 -13.99 7.21
C ASP A 3 0.42 -14.13 5.69
N PHE A 4 0.60 -15.37 5.23
CA PHE A 4 0.76 -15.68 3.80
C PHE A 4 -0.53 -16.26 3.20
N GLY A 5 -1.68 -16.17 3.89
CA GLY A 5 -2.95 -16.77 3.42
C GLY A 5 -3.41 -16.23 2.06
N LEU A 6 -2.93 -15.05 1.67
CA LEU A 6 -3.19 -14.43 0.37
C LEU A 6 -2.00 -14.45 -0.59
N ALA A 7 -0.87 -15.06 -0.23
CA ALA A 7 0.32 -15.13 -1.07
C ALA A 7 0.03 -15.85 -2.38
N ARG A 8 0.66 -15.40 -3.48
CA ARG A 8 0.53 -15.99 -4.82
C ARG A 8 1.89 -16.19 -5.44
N VAL A 9 2.02 -17.27 -6.22
CA VAL A 9 3.23 -17.56 -6.99
C VAL A 9 3.17 -16.76 -8.29
N LEU A 10 4.16 -15.90 -8.50
CA LEU A 10 4.38 -15.25 -9.78
C LEU A 10 4.98 -16.27 -10.76
N GLY A 11 4.45 -16.39 -11.98
CA GLY A 11 5.11 -17.14 -13.04
C GLY A 11 6.44 -16.49 -13.43
N ALA A 12 7.38 -17.26 -13.99
CA ALA A 12 8.75 -16.80 -14.27
C ALA A 12 8.83 -15.49 -15.10
N ASP A 13 7.86 -15.26 -15.99
CA ASP A 13 7.77 -14.09 -16.87
C ASP A 13 6.58 -13.16 -16.54
N ALA A 14 5.83 -13.45 -15.46
CA ALA A 14 4.67 -12.65 -15.08
C ALA A 14 5.09 -11.43 -14.26
N THR A 15 4.49 -10.26 -14.50
CA THR A 15 4.76 -9.03 -13.71
C THR A 15 3.76 -8.84 -12.56
N HIS A 16 2.63 -9.52 -12.62
CA HIS A 16 1.55 -9.44 -11.65
C HIS A 16 0.67 -10.70 -11.69
N VAL A 17 -0.18 -10.86 -10.69
CA VAL A 17 -1.29 -11.83 -10.65
C VAL A 17 -2.60 -11.05 -10.57
N SER A 18 -3.51 -11.30 -11.51
CA SER A 18 -4.86 -10.70 -11.49
C SER A 18 -5.76 -11.47 -10.53
N THR A 19 -6.34 -10.77 -9.57
CA THR A 19 -7.26 -11.31 -8.56
C THR A 19 -8.28 -10.25 -8.20
N ARG A 20 -9.44 -10.64 -7.65
CA ARG A 20 -10.27 -9.64 -6.97
C ARG A 20 -9.44 -8.97 -5.86
N PRO A 21 -9.64 -7.67 -5.58
CA PRO A 21 -8.98 -7.01 -4.47
C PRO A 21 -9.37 -7.73 -3.17
N HIS A 22 -8.39 -8.33 -2.50
CA HIS A 22 -8.55 -8.95 -1.18
C HIS A 22 -7.42 -8.43 -0.30
N GLY A 23 -7.72 -8.12 0.97
CA GLY A 23 -6.74 -7.53 1.90
C GLY A 23 -7.35 -6.39 2.72
N THR A 24 -6.50 -5.73 3.51
CA THR A 24 -6.95 -4.56 4.29
C THR A 24 -6.97 -3.34 3.38
N THR A 25 -8.15 -2.73 3.23
CA THR A 25 -8.41 -1.63 2.29
C THR A 25 -7.38 -0.48 2.34
N THR A 26 -6.85 -0.18 3.52
CA THR A 26 -5.86 0.88 3.73
C THR A 26 -4.48 0.56 3.18
N HIS A 27 -4.17 -0.71 2.90
CA HIS A 27 -2.84 -1.15 2.47
C HIS A 27 -2.79 -1.51 0.99
N ASN A 28 -3.93 -1.47 0.30
CA ASN A 28 -4.00 -1.78 -1.12
C ASN A 28 -3.42 -0.64 -1.96
N ALA A 29 -2.53 -1.01 -2.88
CA ALA A 29 -1.98 -0.11 -3.88
C ALA A 29 -3.04 0.31 -4.91
N PRO A 30 -2.89 1.48 -5.57
CA PRO A 30 -3.85 1.96 -6.57
C PRO A 30 -4.09 0.99 -7.74
N GLU A 31 -3.07 0.27 -8.19
CA GLU A 31 -3.16 -0.75 -9.25
C GLU A 31 -3.96 -2.00 -8.80
N VAL A 32 -3.90 -2.35 -7.52
CA VAL A 32 -4.72 -3.42 -6.95
C VAL A 32 -6.19 -3.01 -6.95
N TRP A 33 -6.50 -1.74 -6.68
CA TRP A 33 -7.88 -1.23 -6.76
C TRP A 33 -8.41 -1.09 -8.18
N ALA A 34 -7.57 -0.63 -9.10
CA ALA A 34 -7.94 -0.38 -10.49
C ALA A 34 -8.15 -1.69 -11.27
N GLU A 35 -7.18 -2.59 -11.16
CA GLU A 35 -7.02 -3.71 -12.08
C GLU A 35 -7.05 -5.06 -11.36
N GLY A 36 -7.01 -5.06 -10.02
CA GLY A 36 -6.86 -6.29 -9.25
C GLY A 36 -5.47 -6.92 -9.41
N HIS A 37 -4.49 -6.13 -9.86
CA HIS A 37 -3.15 -6.59 -10.15
C HIS A 37 -2.28 -6.55 -8.89
N VAL A 38 -1.97 -7.73 -8.37
CA VAL A 38 -1.02 -7.89 -7.26
C VAL A 38 0.35 -8.15 -7.85
N SER A 39 1.33 -7.34 -7.47
CA SER A 39 2.71 -7.38 -7.96
C SER A 39 3.70 -7.12 -6.82
N GLN A 40 4.99 -7.25 -7.11
CA GLN A 40 6.03 -6.81 -6.18
C GLN A 40 5.88 -5.33 -5.81
N GLN A 41 5.43 -4.47 -6.72
CA GLN A 41 5.23 -3.04 -6.44
C GLN A 41 4.06 -2.81 -5.48
N SER A 42 2.98 -3.60 -5.60
CA SER A 42 1.87 -3.53 -4.65
C SER A 42 2.27 -4.00 -3.24
N ASP A 43 3.19 -4.97 -3.16
CA ASP A 43 3.75 -5.40 -1.87
C ASP A 43 4.65 -4.32 -1.25
N MET A 44 5.46 -3.65 -2.08
CA MET A 44 6.26 -2.50 -1.64
C MET A 44 5.38 -1.35 -1.13
N TRP A 45 4.25 -1.09 -1.78
CA TRP A 45 3.27 -0.14 -1.30
C TRP A 45 2.73 -0.52 0.09
N ALA A 46 2.27 -1.76 0.24
CA ALA A 46 1.75 -2.27 1.50
C ALA A 46 2.80 -2.19 2.63
N TYR A 47 4.06 -2.49 2.30
CA TYR A 47 5.19 -2.32 3.21
C TYR A 47 5.38 -0.86 3.66
N GLY A 48 5.28 0.11 2.74
CA GLY A 48 5.31 1.54 3.08
C GLY A 48 4.18 1.94 4.04
N MET A 49 2.97 1.43 3.81
CA MET A 49 1.83 1.65 4.72
C MET A 49 2.09 1.05 6.11
N THR A 50 2.64 -0.16 6.18
CA THR A 50 3.02 -0.79 7.46
C THR A 50 4.13 -0.02 8.18
N LEU A 51 5.15 0.46 7.47
CA LEU A 51 6.18 1.31 8.07
C LEU A 51 5.57 2.58 8.68
N TRP A 52 4.62 3.20 7.98
CA TRP A 52 3.93 4.38 8.48
C TRP A 52 3.14 4.07 9.75
N GLU A 53 2.38 2.97 9.77
CA GLU A 53 1.65 2.53 10.97
C GLU A 53 2.57 2.24 12.15
N LEU A 54 3.73 1.62 11.90
CA LEU A 54 4.71 1.33 12.95
C LEU A 54 5.33 2.61 13.51
N ALA A 55 5.57 3.61 12.66
CA ALA A 55 6.11 4.89 13.10
C ALA A 55 5.06 5.68 13.91
N THR A 56 3.84 5.83 13.41
CA THR A 56 2.83 6.69 14.04
C THR A 56 2.05 6.00 15.15
N GLY A 57 1.99 4.67 15.15
CA GLY A 57 1.07 3.90 15.98
C GLY A 57 -0.41 4.09 15.59
N GLU A 58 -0.68 4.74 14.46
CA GLU A 58 -2.04 5.05 14.00
C GLU A 58 -2.46 4.18 12.82
N ARG A 59 -3.77 4.13 12.57
CA ARG A 59 -4.32 3.50 11.35
C ARG A 59 -4.41 4.53 10.22
N PRO A 60 -3.94 4.22 8.99
CA PRO A 60 -4.01 5.14 7.88
C PRO A 60 -5.47 5.47 7.56
N TRP A 61 -5.74 6.75 7.28
CA TRP A 61 -7.06 7.23 6.85
C TRP A 61 -8.21 6.85 7.79
N ARG A 62 -7.94 6.82 9.10
CA ARG A 62 -8.93 6.51 10.13
C ARG A 62 -10.22 7.32 9.95
N GLY A 63 -11.36 6.63 9.92
CA GLY A 63 -12.69 7.25 9.75
C GLY A 63 -13.11 7.48 8.29
N MET A 64 -12.26 7.18 7.30
CA MET A 64 -12.67 7.19 5.89
C MET A 64 -13.28 5.85 5.48
N SER A 65 -14.31 5.89 4.64
CA SER A 65 -14.85 4.68 4.00
C SER A 65 -13.91 4.17 2.91
N ALA A 66 -13.99 2.88 2.60
CA ALA A 66 -13.17 2.24 1.58
C ALA A 66 -13.23 2.95 0.22
N GLY A 67 -14.43 3.30 -0.25
CA GLY A 67 -14.60 4.04 -1.50
C GLY A 67 -13.96 5.43 -1.49
N ARG A 68 -13.94 6.11 -0.33
CA ARG A 68 -13.30 7.43 -0.20
C ARG A 68 -11.78 7.31 -0.23
N ILE A 69 -11.23 6.28 0.42
CA ILE A 69 -9.80 5.97 0.38
C ILE A 69 -9.38 5.67 -1.05
N MET A 70 -10.08 4.73 -1.70
CA MET A 70 -9.83 4.34 -3.09
C MET A 70 -9.83 5.57 -4.01
N HIS A 71 -10.88 6.40 -3.96
CA HIS A 71 -10.97 7.61 -4.75
C HIS A 71 -9.81 8.59 -4.47
N ALA A 72 -9.43 8.78 -3.19
CA ALA A 72 -8.36 9.71 -2.84
C ALA A 72 -6.97 9.21 -3.27
N VAL A 73 -6.69 7.92 -3.09
CA VAL A 73 -5.40 7.31 -3.46
C VAL A 73 -5.24 7.25 -4.97
N MET A 74 -6.27 6.76 -5.68
CA MET A 74 -6.21 6.55 -7.13
C MET A 74 -6.28 7.85 -7.93
N LEU A 75 -7.22 8.75 -7.61
CA LEU A 75 -7.48 9.93 -8.45
C LEU A 75 -6.75 11.18 -7.97
N ARG A 76 -6.44 11.27 -6.68
CA ARG A 76 -5.76 12.45 -6.12
C ARG A 76 -4.32 12.18 -5.73
N GLY A 77 -3.83 10.95 -5.92
CA GLY A 77 -2.49 10.57 -5.51
C GLY A 77 -2.24 10.71 -4.01
N LEU A 78 -3.30 10.63 -3.17
CA LEU A 78 -3.14 10.80 -1.72
C LEU A 78 -2.17 9.76 -1.16
N ARG A 79 -1.27 10.20 -0.29
CA ARG A 79 -0.35 9.36 0.50
C ARG A 79 -0.50 9.72 1.98
N PRO A 80 -0.15 8.82 2.92
CA PRO A 80 -0.11 9.16 4.33
C PRO A 80 0.87 10.32 4.61
N THR A 81 0.51 11.21 5.53
CA THR A 81 1.38 12.30 5.95
C THR A 81 2.54 11.74 6.77
N VAL A 82 3.76 11.91 6.30
CA VAL A 82 4.96 11.51 7.06
C VAL A 82 5.23 12.57 8.14
N PRO A 83 5.34 12.20 9.43
CA PRO A 83 5.59 13.18 10.48
C PRO A 83 6.99 13.79 10.41
N ASP A 84 7.12 15.07 10.73
CA ASP A 84 8.39 15.81 10.65
C ASP A 84 9.45 15.33 11.66
N TRP A 85 9.03 14.66 12.74
CA TRP A 85 9.94 14.10 13.73
C TRP A 85 10.61 12.80 13.25
N LEU A 86 10.14 12.20 12.16
CA LEU A 86 10.67 10.94 11.65
C LEU A 86 12.02 11.19 10.94
N PRO A 87 13.07 10.40 11.23
CA PRO A 87 14.36 10.57 10.55
C PRO A 87 14.22 10.50 9.03
N ALA A 88 14.95 11.37 8.33
CA ALA A 88 14.82 11.55 6.88
C ALA A 88 14.97 10.24 6.07
N GLY A 89 15.78 9.29 6.55
CA GLY A 89 15.95 7.98 5.91
C GLY A 89 14.65 7.18 5.83
N TYR A 90 13.82 7.20 6.87
CA TYR A 90 12.52 6.52 6.87
C TYR A 90 11.50 7.26 5.99
N ALA A 91 11.50 8.60 6.04
CA ALA A 91 10.64 9.40 5.16
C ALA A 91 10.94 9.13 3.67
N GLN A 92 12.22 9.07 3.30
CA GLN A 92 12.64 8.71 1.94
C GLN A 92 12.27 7.27 1.58
N LEU A 93 12.44 6.33 2.51
CA LEU A 93 12.06 4.93 2.29
C LEU A 93 10.55 4.81 2.02
N MET A 94 9.70 5.40 2.87
CA MET A 94 8.25 5.41 2.66
C MET A 94 7.88 6.08 1.34
N GLY A 95 8.49 7.21 1.01
CA GLY A 95 8.30 7.90 -0.27
C GLY A 95 8.59 7.01 -1.48
N ARG A 96 9.68 6.21 -1.43
CA ARG A 96 10.02 5.24 -2.49
C ARG A 96 9.05 4.06 -2.53
N CYS A 97 8.53 3.62 -1.39
CA CYS A 97 7.53 2.54 -1.34
C CYS A 97 6.22 2.93 -2.03
N TRP A 98 5.86 4.21 -1.97
CA TRP A 98 4.63 4.74 -2.58
C TRP A 98 4.83 5.43 -3.92
N ALA A 99 6.05 5.39 -4.45
CA ALA A 99 6.35 5.79 -5.80
C ALA A 99 5.71 4.79 -6.76
N GLN A 100 5.05 5.30 -7.79
CA GLN A 100 4.48 4.52 -8.89
C GLN A 100 5.44 4.54 -10.07
#